data_AF-A0A2Z5EBL3-F1
#
_entry.id   AF-A0A2Z5EBL3-F1
#
_cell.length_a   1.000
_cell.length_b   1.000
_cell.length_c   1.000
_cell.angle_alpha   90.00
_cell.angle_beta   90.00
_cell.angle_gamma   90.00
#
_symmetry.space_group_name_H-M   'P 1'
#
loop_
_entity.id
_entity.type
_entity.pdbx_description
1 polymer ?
#
loop_
_entity_poly.entity_id
_entity_poly.type
_entity_poly.pdbx_seq_one_letter_code
_entity_poly.pdbx_strand_id
1 'polypeptide(L)'
;MHSHTRALIAAATFAFITGRKVAGLYDHTAKQDLLIAAEFRGKQLQGFDGDRGVKFGGTLPELHDDGDQTFVSFESDGSTVKGYDRGSSGFYEAQVTDGLVQVYDHGAAAWFAYDVQDAESASSYHRGTAESR
;
A
#
# COMPACT_ATOMS: atom_id res chain seq x y z
N MET A 1 -14.47 4.40 -2.75
CA MET A 1 -13.55 4.17 -1.61
C MET A 1 -12.87 5.47 -1.17
N HIS A 2 -12.46 5.60 0.09
CA HIS A 2 -11.68 6.77 0.54
C HIS A 2 -10.24 6.73 0.01
N SER A 3 -9.58 7.88 -0.10
CA SER A 3 -8.20 7.97 -0.61
C SER A 3 -7.19 7.25 0.26
N HIS A 4 -7.32 7.37 1.59
CA HIS A 4 -6.44 6.66 2.53
C HIS A 4 -6.65 5.14 2.46
N THR A 5 -7.87 4.66 2.24
CA THR A 5 -8.13 3.23 2.04
C THR A 5 -7.46 2.70 0.78
N ARG A 6 -7.47 3.46 -0.33
CA ARG A 6 -6.72 3.10 -1.55
C ARG A 6 -5.22 3.04 -1.30
N ALA A 7 -4.67 4.02 -0.58
CA ALA A 7 -3.24 4.04 -0.26
C ALA A 7 -2.83 2.88 0.67
N LEU A 8 -3.66 2.54 1.66
CA LEU A 8 -3.51 1.35 2.50
C LEU A 8 -3.49 0.07 1.65
N ILE A 9 -4.47 -0.10 0.76
CA ILE A 9 -4.54 -1.25 -0.17
C ILE A 9 -3.28 -1.30 -1.03
N ALA A 10 -2.81 -0.16 -1.54
CA ALA A 10 -1.62 -0.10 -2.36
C ALA A 10 -0.37 -0.59 -1.60
N ALA A 11 -0.14 -0.07 -0.39
CA ALA A 11 0.97 -0.49 0.46
C ALA A 11 0.88 -1.97 0.84
N ALA A 12 -0.31 -2.44 1.20
CA ALA A 12 -0.58 -3.84 1.53
C ALA A 12 -0.30 -4.77 0.34
N THR A 13 -0.76 -4.38 -0.85
CA THR A 13 -0.57 -5.13 -2.12
C THR A 13 0.91 -5.27 -2.45
N PHE A 14 1.67 -4.18 -2.38
CA PHE A 14 3.11 -4.25 -2.63
C PHE A 14 3.83 -5.15 -1.62
N ALA A 15 3.56 -4.95 -0.32
CA ALA A 15 4.20 -5.71 0.73
C ALA A 15 3.92 -7.21 0.61
N PHE A 16 2.67 -7.56 0.29
CA PHE A 16 2.26 -8.95 0.08
C PHE A 16 2.90 -9.58 -1.16
N ILE A 17 2.76 -8.96 -2.33
CA ILE A 17 3.21 -9.54 -3.60
C ILE A 17 4.74 -9.63 -3.67
N THR A 18 5.44 -8.61 -3.20
CA THR A 18 6.90 -8.53 -3.34
C THR A 18 7.67 -9.09 -2.14
N GLY A 19 7.01 -9.24 -0.98
CA GLY A 19 7.67 -9.56 0.29
C GLY A 19 8.60 -8.45 0.81
N ARG A 20 8.62 -7.28 0.17
CA ARG A 20 9.43 -6.12 0.57
C ARG A 20 8.64 -5.19 1.49
N LYS A 21 9.37 -4.35 2.22
CA LYS A 21 8.76 -3.34 3.10
C LYS A 21 8.43 -2.07 2.33
N VAL A 22 7.32 -1.45 2.69
CA VAL A 22 6.93 -0.10 2.30
C VAL A 22 7.35 0.86 3.42
N ALA A 23 8.00 1.97 3.06
CA ALA A 23 8.37 3.06 3.97
C ALA A 23 7.66 4.38 3.64
N GLY A 24 7.00 4.46 2.49
CA GLY A 24 6.17 5.58 2.06
C GLY A 24 5.52 5.25 0.71
N LEU A 25 4.56 6.08 0.30
CA LEU A 25 3.94 6.03 -1.03
C LEU A 25 3.93 7.43 -1.63
N TYR A 26 4.17 7.56 -2.93
CA TYR A 26 3.83 8.79 -3.65
C TYR A 26 2.49 8.61 -4.38
N ASP A 27 1.48 9.40 -4.01
CA ASP A 27 0.16 9.40 -4.64
C ASP A 27 0.16 10.32 -5.86
N HIS A 28 0.02 9.76 -7.07
CA HIS A 28 0.01 10.52 -8.31
C HIS A 28 -1.23 11.38 -8.52
N THR A 29 -2.35 11.01 -7.90
CA THR A 29 -3.61 11.76 -7.99
C THR A 29 -3.53 13.01 -7.13
N ALA A 30 -3.03 12.87 -5.89
CA ALA A 30 -2.86 13.97 -4.95
C ALA A 30 -1.54 14.74 -5.13
N LYS A 31 -0.59 14.18 -5.88
CA LYS A 31 0.77 14.71 -6.12
C LYS A 31 1.56 14.96 -4.83
N GLN A 32 1.50 14.00 -3.91
CA GLN A 32 2.15 14.12 -2.60
C GLN A 32 2.70 12.79 -2.12
N ASP A 33 3.72 12.88 -1.27
CA ASP A 33 4.20 11.76 -0.46
C ASP A 33 3.23 11.49 0.69
N LEU A 34 2.98 10.22 0.97
CA LEU A 34 2.17 9.70 2.05
C LEU A 34 3.04 8.91 3.02
N LEU A 35 2.87 9.14 4.31
CA LEU A 35 3.60 8.49 5.38
C LEU A 35 2.99 7.13 5.69
N ILE A 36 3.09 6.19 4.75
CA ILE A 36 2.52 4.84 4.92
C ILE A 36 3.63 3.81 4.96
N ALA A 37 3.68 3.05 6.05
CA ALA A 37 4.58 1.91 6.19
C ALA A 37 3.79 0.60 6.22
N ALA A 38 4.31 -0.44 5.58
CA ALA A 38 3.70 -1.77 5.58
C ALA A 38 4.75 -2.87 5.40
N GLU A 39 4.52 -4.02 6.03
CA GLU A 39 5.24 -5.25 5.75
C GLU A 39 4.33 -6.46 5.85
N PHE A 40 4.66 -7.52 5.10
CA PHE A 40 4.02 -8.82 5.19
C PHE A 40 5.03 -9.84 5.71
N ARG A 41 4.75 -10.45 6.86
CA ARG A 41 5.62 -11.47 7.47
C ARG A 41 4.82 -12.70 7.87
N GLY A 42 5.28 -13.86 7.40
CA GLY A 42 4.63 -15.14 7.65
C GLY A 42 3.25 -15.19 7.01
N LYS A 43 2.21 -14.84 7.77
CA LYS A 43 0.81 -14.76 7.31
C LYS A 43 0.10 -13.47 7.75
N GLN A 44 0.84 -12.52 8.30
CA GLN A 44 0.29 -11.31 8.88
C GLN A 44 0.76 -10.10 8.09
N LEU A 45 -0.19 -9.26 7.71
CA LEU A 45 0.08 -7.93 7.19
C LEU A 45 0.00 -6.94 8.34
N GLN A 46 1.00 -6.07 8.44
CA GLN A 46 1.03 -5.01 9.44
C GLN A 46 1.42 -3.72 8.74
N GLY A 47 0.72 -2.65 9.07
CA GLY A 47 1.02 -1.33 8.54
C GLY A 47 0.62 -0.21 9.48
N PHE A 48 1.12 0.97 9.16
CA PHE A 48 0.89 2.20 9.89
C PHE A 48 0.71 3.34 8.89
N ASP A 49 -0.38 4.06 9.05
CA ASP A 49 -0.67 5.31 8.35
C ASP A 49 -0.26 6.45 9.29
N GLY A 50 0.92 7.02 9.02
CA GLY A 50 1.53 8.08 9.80
C GLY A 50 0.85 9.44 9.63
N ASP A 51 0.17 9.66 8.49
CA ASP A 51 -0.60 10.89 8.26
C ASP A 51 -1.86 10.91 9.15
N ARG A 52 -2.51 9.74 9.32
CA ARG A 52 -3.66 9.58 10.24
C ARG A 52 -3.27 9.20 11.66
N GLY A 53 -2.05 8.70 11.89
CA GLY A 53 -1.58 8.23 13.20
C GLY A 53 -2.22 6.90 13.65
N VAL A 54 -2.59 6.02 12.70
CA VAL A 54 -3.37 4.80 12.96
C VAL A 54 -2.71 3.57 12.36
N LYS A 55 -3.01 2.41 12.95
CA LYS A 55 -2.54 1.11 12.44
C LYS A 55 -3.54 0.54 11.45
N PHE A 56 -3.03 -0.32 10.59
CA PHE A 56 -3.86 -1.22 9.81
C PHE A 56 -3.17 -2.57 9.66
N GLY A 57 -3.94 -3.58 9.27
CA GLY A 57 -3.41 -4.90 9.00
C GLY A 57 -4.30 -6.01 9.53
N GLY A 58 -3.79 -7.22 9.53
CA GLY A 58 -4.56 -8.39 9.91
C GLY A 58 -3.96 -9.69 9.39
N THR A 59 -4.69 -10.77 9.63
CA THR A 59 -4.42 -12.05 9.00
C THR A 59 -5.30 -12.14 7.75
N LEU A 60 -4.67 -12.38 6.60
CA LEU A 60 -5.41 -12.53 5.35
C LEU A 60 -6.46 -13.66 5.45
N PRO A 61 -7.64 -13.50 4.83
CA PRO A 61 -7.98 -12.51 3.80
C PRO A 61 -8.64 -11.21 4.32
N GLU A 62 -8.47 -10.84 5.59
CA GLU A 62 -9.08 -9.64 6.17
C GLU A 62 -8.02 -8.68 6.71
N LEU A 63 -8.12 -7.40 6.32
CA LEU A 63 -7.34 -6.30 6.88
C LEU A 63 -8.29 -5.36 7.63
N HIS A 64 -7.93 -4.99 8.84
CA HIS A 64 -8.62 -3.97 9.63
C HIS A 64 -7.92 -2.62 9.47
N ASP A 65 -8.68 -1.55 9.30
CA ASP A 65 -8.21 -0.15 9.39
C ASP A 65 -8.68 0.43 10.72
N ASP A 66 -7.74 0.71 11.64
CA ASP A 66 -8.07 1.28 12.95
C ASP A 66 -8.56 2.73 12.84
N GLY A 67 -8.27 3.45 11.77
CA GLY A 67 -8.76 4.83 11.59
C GLY A 67 -10.26 4.89 11.32
N ASP A 68 -10.71 4.04 10.40
CA ASP A 68 -12.11 4.00 9.97
C ASP A 68 -12.94 2.95 10.74
N GLN A 69 -12.28 2.11 11.55
CA GLN A 69 -12.90 0.98 12.27
C GLN A 69 -13.68 0.05 11.32
N THR A 70 -13.06 -0.27 10.19
CA THR A 70 -13.67 -1.07 9.12
C THR A 70 -12.71 -2.15 8.60
N PHE A 71 -13.25 -3.08 7.82
CA PHE A 71 -12.50 -4.18 7.23
C PHE A 71 -12.48 -4.11 5.71
N VAL A 72 -11.30 -4.37 5.15
CA VAL A 72 -11.04 -4.55 3.73
C VAL A 72 -10.74 -6.03 3.49
N SER A 73 -11.51 -6.70 2.64
CA SER A 73 -11.14 -8.05 2.21
C SER A 73 -9.97 -7.98 1.23
N PHE A 74 -9.11 -8.98 1.26
CA PHE A 74 -7.85 -9.01 0.53
C PHE A 74 -7.56 -10.44 0.08
N GLU A 75 -7.85 -10.71 -1.19
CA GLU A 75 -7.63 -12.01 -1.83
C GLU A 75 -6.66 -11.83 -2.99
N SER A 76 -5.69 -12.74 -3.13
CA SER A 76 -4.74 -12.71 -4.24
C SER A 76 -4.82 -13.95 -5.10
N ASP A 77 -4.61 -13.78 -6.40
CA ASP A 77 -4.41 -14.87 -7.37
C ASP A 77 -2.93 -15.12 -7.70
N GLY A 78 -2.02 -14.46 -6.99
CA GLY A 78 -0.57 -14.56 -7.15
C GLY A 78 0.08 -13.33 -7.79
N SER A 79 -0.61 -12.65 -8.70
CA SER A 79 -0.08 -11.44 -9.36
C SER A 79 -0.97 -10.21 -9.17
N THR A 80 -2.24 -10.43 -8.87
CA THR A 80 -3.20 -9.38 -8.57
C THR A 80 -3.83 -9.63 -7.21
N VAL A 81 -4.40 -8.56 -6.66
CA VAL A 81 -5.21 -8.58 -5.46
C VAL A 81 -6.59 -8.04 -5.83
N LYS A 82 -7.62 -8.64 -5.26
CA LYS A 82 -8.98 -8.13 -5.33
C LYS A 82 -9.60 -8.14 -3.94
N GLY A 83 -10.63 -7.33 -3.77
CA GLY A 83 -11.36 -7.34 -2.52
C GLY A 83 -12.51 -6.34 -2.48
N TYR A 84 -12.98 -6.12 -1.27
CA TYR A 84 -14.12 -5.28 -0.96
C TYR A 84 -13.80 -4.42 0.26
N ASP A 85 -13.91 -3.11 0.09
CA ASP A 85 -13.86 -2.15 1.19
C ASP A 85 -15.27 -2.03 1.82
N ARG A 86 -15.42 -2.49 3.06
CA ARG A 86 -16.71 -2.41 3.77
C ARG A 86 -17.06 -0.99 4.20
N GLY A 87 -16.07 -0.10 4.36
CA GLY A 87 -16.29 1.29 4.74
C GLY A 87 -17.07 2.04 3.65
N SER A 88 -16.63 1.91 2.39
CA SER A 88 -17.33 2.53 1.26
C SER A 88 -18.31 1.62 0.51
N SER A 89 -18.40 0.34 0.89
CA SER A 89 -19.20 -0.66 0.21
C SER A 89 -18.84 -0.82 -1.29
N GLY A 90 -17.54 -0.92 -1.58
CA GLY A 90 -17.01 -0.92 -2.95
C GLY A 90 -15.99 -2.03 -3.20
N PHE A 91 -16.05 -2.62 -4.40
CA PHE A 91 -15.03 -3.55 -4.89
C PHE A 91 -13.79 -2.81 -5.37
N TYR A 92 -12.65 -3.49 -5.30
CA TYR A 92 -11.40 -3.01 -5.87
C TYR A 92 -10.58 -4.15 -6.48
N GLU A 93 -9.67 -3.76 -7.37
CA GLU A 93 -8.59 -4.59 -7.87
C GLU A 93 -7.27 -3.83 -7.70
N ALA A 94 -6.18 -4.54 -7.44
CA ALA A 94 -4.85 -3.95 -7.29
C ALA A 94 -3.77 -4.83 -7.91
N GLN A 95 -2.77 -4.20 -8.52
CA GLN A 95 -1.65 -4.87 -9.16
C GLN A 95 -0.35 -4.11 -8.96
N VAL A 96 0.77 -4.83 -9.02
CA VAL A 96 2.12 -4.27 -8.86
C VAL A 96 2.89 -4.41 -10.16
N THR A 97 3.56 -3.35 -10.61
CA THR A 97 4.46 -3.37 -11.76
C THR A 97 5.64 -2.43 -11.48
N ASP A 98 6.87 -2.96 -11.46
CA ASP A 98 8.10 -2.18 -11.33
C ASP A 98 8.14 -1.15 -10.18
N GLY A 99 7.58 -1.50 -9.01
CA GLY A 99 7.55 -0.59 -7.86
C GLY A 99 6.37 0.37 -7.83
N LEU A 100 5.58 0.42 -8.90
CA LEU A 100 4.29 1.10 -8.97
C LEU A 100 3.17 0.14 -8.55
N VAL A 101 2.24 0.62 -7.74
CA VAL A 101 0.98 -0.07 -7.45
C VAL A 101 -0.17 0.69 -8.10
N GLN A 102 -1.03 -0.04 -8.79
CA GLN A 102 -2.25 0.51 -9.36
C GLN A 102 -3.45 -0.11 -8.64
N VAL A 103 -4.40 0.74 -8.21
CA VAL A 103 -5.63 0.32 -7.55
C VAL A 103 -6.81 0.82 -8.39
N TYR A 104 -7.64 -0.10 -8.86
CA TYR A 104 -8.91 0.20 -9.50
C TYR A 104 -10.00 0.26 -8.44
N ASP A 105 -10.63 1.42 -8.27
CA ASP A 105 -11.79 1.61 -7.39
C ASP A 105 -13.06 1.53 -8.24
N HIS A 106 -13.84 0.46 -8.10
CA HIS A 106 -15.07 0.29 -8.88
C HIS A 106 -16.11 1.37 -8.59
N GLY A 107 -16.11 1.94 -7.39
CA GLY A 107 -17.03 3.04 -7.03
C GLY A 107 -16.68 4.34 -7.76
N ALA A 108 -15.40 4.55 -8.07
CA ALA A 108 -14.93 5.69 -8.85
C ALA A 108 -14.82 5.40 -10.37
N ALA A 109 -14.90 4.11 -10.76
CA ALA A 109 -14.62 3.63 -12.11
C ALA A 109 -13.28 4.16 -12.66
N ALA A 110 -12.24 4.17 -11.81
CA ALA A 110 -10.96 4.77 -12.14
C ALA A 110 -9.77 4.05 -11.49
N TRP A 111 -8.61 4.15 -12.15
CA TRP A 111 -7.32 3.70 -11.64
C TRP A 111 -6.62 4.80 -10.88
N PHE A 112 -6.03 4.44 -9.74
CA PHE A 112 -5.18 5.29 -8.91
C PHE A 112 -3.80 4.66 -8.82
N ALA A 113 -2.75 5.47 -8.94
CA ALA A 113 -1.37 4.98 -9.03
C ALA A 113 -0.52 5.51 -7.87
N TYR A 114 0.32 4.62 -7.33
CA TYR A 114 1.17 4.88 -6.17
C TYR A 114 2.58 4.36 -6.42
N ASP A 115 3.59 5.23 -6.39
CA ASP A 115 4.99 4.77 -6.38
C ASP A 115 5.39 4.37 -4.97
N VAL A 116 6.01 3.20 -4.83
CA VAL A 116 6.44 2.70 -3.53
C VAL A 116 7.82 3.22 -3.19
N GLN A 117 7.93 3.80 -2.02
CA GLN A 117 9.21 4.15 -1.41
C GLN A 117 9.59 3.00 -0.50
N ASP A 118 10.54 2.16 -0.92
CA ASP A 118 11.03 1.08 -0.08
C ASP A 118 12.19 1.54 0.83
N ALA A 119 12.30 0.91 2.00
CA ALA A 119 13.35 1.25 2.97
C ALA A 119 14.77 0.97 2.44
N GLU A 120 14.90 0.05 1.48
CA GLU A 120 16.18 -0.38 0.91
C GLU A 120 16.69 0.57 -0.19
N SER A 121 15.80 1.19 -0.98
CA SER A 121 16.19 2.18 -2.00
C SER A 121 16.67 3.49 -1.38
N ALA A 122 16.19 3.85 -0.18
CA ALA A 122 16.70 5.01 0.56
C ALA A 122 18.21 4.90 0.87
N SER A 123 18.74 3.68 1.08
CA SER A 123 20.20 3.46 1.23
C SER A 123 20.97 3.59 -0.09
N SER A 124 20.32 3.44 -1.24
CA SER A 124 20.97 3.55 -2.56
C SER A 124 21.39 4.98 -2.88
N TYR A 125 20.65 5.98 -2.38
CA TYR A 125 20.94 7.39 -2.63
C TYR A 125 22.14 7.94 -1.83
N HIS A 126 22.59 7.23 -0.78
CA HIS A 126 23.74 7.65 0.03
C HIS A 126 25.08 6.99 -0.34
N ARG A 127 25.13 6.16 -1.39
CA ARG A 127 26.40 5.62 -1.92
C ARG A 127 26.81 6.35 -3.21
N GLY A 128 26.96 7.67 -3.12
CA GLY A 128 27.37 8.51 -4.26
C GLY A 128 28.34 9.65 -3.95
N THR A 129 28.71 9.85 -2.68
CA THR A 129 29.66 10.90 -2.29
C THR A 129 30.75 10.33 -1.40
N ALA A 130 31.64 9.54 -1.99
CA ALA A 130 32.95 9.29 -1.43
C ALA A 130 33.97 9.18 -2.58
N GLU A 131 34.93 10.10 -2.51
CA GLU A 131 36.28 10.05 -3.07
C GLU A 131 36.49 10.34 -4.57
N SER A 132 37.07 11.52 -4.83
CA SER A 132 38.37 11.57 -5.50
C SER A 132 39.19 12.74 -4.95
N ARG A 133 40.41 12.40 -4.54
CA ARG A 133 41.49 13.30 -4.12
C ARG A 133 41.98 14.18 -5.26
#